data_AF-A0A846WWH6-F1
#
_entry.id   AF-A0A846WWH6-F1
#
_cell.length_a   1.000
_cell.length_b   1.000
_cell.length_c   1.000
_cell.angle_alpha   90.00
_cell.angle_beta   90.00
_cell.angle_gamma   90.00
#
_symmetry.space_group_name_H-M   'P 1'
#
loop_
_entity.id
_entity.type
_entity.pdbx_description
1 polymer ?
#
loop_
_entity_poly.entity_id
_entity_poly.type
_entity_poly.pdbx_seq_one_letter_code
_entity_poly.pdbx_strand_id
1 'polypeptide(L)'
;MTARTARIALASACAALALGALPATASADTAVRFDGWVTTPGFADPMPFPSAHYAGTVDAKGWITVRPDCIRGGLGGPSAPCVNDPSIRAQTATRTLSWWNDGTRYGGEVKARPDGSFTTRIGAKKVTFTVGGPGTVGKAIGHYSA
;
A
#
# COMPACT_ATOMS: atom_id res chain seq x y z
N MET A 1 -39.19 8.95 -68.44
CA MET A 1 -37.83 8.47 -68.09
C MET A 1 -37.74 8.33 -66.58
N THR A 2 -37.66 7.07 -66.14
CA THR A 2 -37.12 6.53 -64.88
C THR A 2 -37.28 7.31 -63.57
N ALA A 3 -38.29 6.89 -62.80
CA ALA A 3 -38.37 7.03 -61.35
C ALA A 3 -37.26 6.23 -60.65
N ARG A 4 -36.71 6.77 -59.54
CA ARG A 4 -35.93 6.00 -58.57
C ARG A 4 -36.68 5.93 -57.25
N THR A 5 -37.32 4.79 -57.05
CA THR A 5 -37.80 4.28 -55.76
C THR A 5 -36.62 3.76 -54.95
N ALA A 6 -36.47 4.16 -53.69
CA ALA A 6 -35.61 3.46 -52.74
C ALA A 6 -36.21 3.50 -51.32
N ARG A 7 -37.08 2.51 -51.09
CA ARG A 7 -37.32 1.70 -49.88
C ARG A 7 -37.32 2.40 -48.51
N ILE A 8 -38.53 2.51 -47.99
CA ILE A 8 -38.89 2.52 -46.57
C ILE A 8 -38.30 1.26 -45.91
N ALA A 9 -37.55 1.41 -44.83
CA ALA A 9 -37.37 0.36 -43.83
C ALA A 9 -37.98 0.87 -42.52
N LEU A 10 -39.12 0.31 -42.15
CA LEU A 10 -39.84 0.58 -40.92
C LEU A 10 -39.21 -0.25 -39.79
N ALA A 11 -38.86 0.45 -38.71
CA ALA A 11 -38.89 0.07 -37.29
C ALA A 11 -38.54 -1.37 -36.85
N SER A 12 -37.58 -1.46 -35.92
CA SER A 12 -37.81 -2.19 -34.67
C SER A 12 -37.27 -1.35 -33.52
N ALA A 13 -38.19 -0.94 -32.64
CA ALA A 13 -37.90 -0.30 -31.38
C ALA A 13 -37.33 -1.34 -30.40
N CYS A 14 -36.20 -1.03 -29.78
CA CYS A 14 -35.91 -1.55 -28.46
C CYS A 14 -35.62 -0.35 -27.56
N ALA A 15 -36.69 0.13 -26.92
CA ALA A 15 -36.58 1.01 -25.77
C ALA A 15 -35.90 0.21 -24.65
N ALA A 16 -34.64 0.52 -24.35
CA ALA A 16 -34.05 0.22 -23.07
C ALA A 16 -33.91 1.54 -22.31
N LEU A 17 -34.81 1.74 -21.36
CA LEU A 17 -34.70 2.72 -20.30
C LEU A 17 -33.46 2.46 -19.45
N ALA A 18 -32.90 3.55 -18.93
CA ALA A 18 -32.20 3.65 -17.65
C ALA A 18 -30.80 2.99 -17.59
N LEU A 19 -29.79 3.51 -16.88
CA LEU A 19 -29.75 4.50 -15.81
C LEU A 19 -28.61 5.47 -16.07
N GLY A 20 -28.72 6.67 -15.49
CA GLY A 20 -27.63 7.61 -15.41
C GLY A 20 -26.34 6.92 -14.97
N ALA A 21 -25.27 7.19 -15.71
CA ALA A 21 -23.92 6.91 -15.29
C ALA A 21 -23.66 7.70 -14.00
N LEU A 22 -24.05 7.12 -12.87
CA LEU A 22 -23.49 7.47 -11.58
C LEU A 22 -21.97 7.36 -11.76
N PRO A 23 -21.19 8.40 -11.41
CA PRO A 23 -19.75 8.24 -11.39
C PRO A 23 -19.48 7.03 -10.52
N ALA A 24 -18.77 6.04 -11.06
CA ALA A 24 -18.26 4.93 -10.26
C ALA A 24 -17.61 5.59 -9.04
N THR A 25 -18.23 5.44 -7.88
CA THR A 25 -17.72 6.00 -6.62
C THR A 25 -16.32 5.44 -6.49
N ALA A 26 -15.32 6.28 -6.75
CA ALA A 26 -13.93 5.96 -6.56
C ALA A 26 -13.82 5.59 -5.08
N SER A 27 -13.75 4.28 -4.81
CA SER A 27 -13.58 3.80 -3.45
C SER A 27 -12.24 4.34 -2.98
N ALA A 28 -12.32 5.28 -2.03
CA ALA A 28 -11.19 6.07 -1.60
C ALA A 28 -10.18 5.17 -0.89
N ASP A 29 -8.91 5.34 -1.24
CA ASP A 29 -7.82 4.67 -0.56
C ASP A 29 -7.89 4.94 0.95
N THR A 30 -7.83 3.88 1.75
CA THR A 30 -7.82 3.98 3.20
C THR A 30 -6.39 4.14 3.69
N ALA A 31 -6.11 5.21 4.44
CA ALA A 31 -4.78 5.42 5.02
C ALA A 31 -4.50 4.38 6.12
N VAL A 32 -3.27 3.86 6.14
CA VAL A 32 -2.77 2.95 7.19
C VAL A 32 -1.47 3.51 7.74
N ARG A 33 -1.34 3.49 9.06
CA ARG A 33 -0.10 3.82 9.77
C ARG A 33 0.30 2.66 10.64
N PHE A 34 1.61 2.51 10.79
CA PHE A 34 2.19 1.44 11.57
C PHE A 34 2.81 2.07 12.81
N ASP A 35 2.37 1.59 13.95
CA ASP A 35 2.86 2.03 15.25
C ASP A 35 4.05 1.18 15.66
N GLY A 36 5.07 1.84 16.20
CA GLY A 36 6.33 1.21 16.57
C GLY A 36 7.44 1.45 15.56
N TRP A 37 8.61 0.94 15.92
CA TRP A 37 9.86 1.24 15.24
C TRP A 37 10.56 -0.05 14.86
N VAL A 38 11.18 -0.05 13.68
CA VAL A 38 12.07 -1.13 13.25
C VAL A 38 13.48 -0.56 13.17
N THR A 39 14.43 -1.17 13.90
CA THR A 39 15.83 -0.80 13.76
C THR A 39 16.43 -1.38 12.48
N THR A 40 17.32 -0.62 11.86
CA THR A 40 17.94 -0.96 10.57
C THR A 40 19.40 -1.38 10.83
N PRO A 41 19.79 -2.66 10.72
CA PRO A 41 21.22 -3.03 10.72
C PRO A 41 21.88 -2.52 9.44
N GLY A 42 23.10 -1.98 9.53
CA GLY A 42 23.88 -1.59 8.35
C GLY A 42 24.73 -0.33 8.45
N PHE A 43 24.64 0.45 9.54
CA PHE A 43 25.68 1.43 9.84
C PHE A 43 26.69 0.75 10.77
N ALA A 44 27.96 0.73 10.40
CA ALA A 44 29.04 0.16 11.18
C ALA A 44 28.93 0.62 12.66
N ASP A 45 28.95 -0.35 13.56
CA ASP A 45 28.92 -0.22 15.02
C ASP A 45 29.95 0.84 15.51
N PRO A 46 29.69 1.66 16.57
CA PRO A 46 28.64 1.54 17.58
C PRO A 46 27.86 2.85 17.80
N MET A 47 26.61 2.96 17.30
CA MET A 47 25.69 4.06 17.65
C MET A 47 24.24 3.70 17.26
N PRO A 48 23.20 4.31 17.88
CA PRO A 48 21.84 3.77 17.89
C PRO A 48 21.31 3.54 16.47
N PHE A 49 20.98 2.28 16.19
CA PHE A 49 20.41 1.83 14.93
C PHE A 49 19.26 2.74 14.49
N PRO A 50 19.21 3.19 13.22
CA PRO A 50 18.14 4.04 12.78
C PRO A 50 16.80 3.32 12.85
N SER A 51 15.81 3.99 13.42
CA SER A 51 14.45 3.56 13.63
C SER A 51 13.56 4.13 12.52
N ALA A 52 12.75 3.28 11.89
CA ALA A 52 11.79 3.69 10.87
C ALA A 52 10.33 3.52 11.34
N HIS A 53 9.50 4.54 11.09
CA HIS A 53 8.04 4.45 11.06
C HIS A 53 7.56 4.25 9.62
N TYR A 54 6.43 3.57 9.47
CA TYR A 54 5.87 3.19 8.18
C TYR A 54 4.44 3.70 8.04
N ALA A 55 4.11 4.22 6.87
CA ALA A 55 2.77 4.67 6.52
C ALA A 55 2.47 4.39 5.05
N GLY A 56 1.18 4.32 4.73
CA GLY A 56 0.73 3.89 3.42
C GLY A 56 -0.77 3.99 3.23
N THR A 57 -1.24 3.34 2.18
CA THR A 57 -2.66 3.23 1.84
C THR A 57 -3.04 1.80 1.47
N VAL A 58 -4.31 1.46 1.65
CA VAL A 58 -4.96 0.27 1.11
C VAL A 58 -6.01 0.73 0.10
N ASP A 59 -5.91 0.25 -1.13
CA ASP A 59 -6.88 0.56 -2.18
C ASP A 59 -8.16 -0.28 -2.07
N ALA A 60 -9.15 0.09 -2.87
CA ALA A 60 -10.44 -0.61 -2.96
C ALA A 60 -10.34 -2.09 -3.34
N LYS A 61 -9.25 -2.51 -3.98
CA LYS A 61 -9.01 -3.90 -4.43
C LYS A 61 -8.28 -4.72 -3.35
N GLY A 62 -7.95 -4.10 -2.22
CA GLY A 62 -7.20 -4.71 -1.13
C GLY A 62 -5.71 -4.82 -1.43
N TRP A 63 -5.15 -3.92 -2.25
CA TRP A 63 -3.71 -3.73 -2.37
C TRP A 63 -3.23 -2.75 -1.34
N ILE A 64 -2.23 -3.14 -0.56
CA ILE A 64 -1.53 -2.22 0.33
C ILE A 64 -0.28 -1.69 -0.36
N THR A 65 0.01 -0.41 -0.17
CA THR A 65 1.33 0.19 -0.45
C THR A 65 1.80 0.95 0.79
N VAL A 66 2.87 0.50 1.42
CA VAL A 66 3.46 1.11 2.61
C VAL A 66 4.93 1.43 2.37
N ARG A 67 5.42 2.53 2.93
CA ARG A 67 6.85 2.88 2.90
C ARG A 67 7.26 3.56 4.20
N PRO A 68 8.57 3.64 4.51
CA PRO A 68 9.04 4.51 5.57
C PRO A 68 8.61 5.97 5.34
N ASP A 69 7.96 6.58 6.31
CA ASP A 69 7.57 8.01 6.29
C ASP A 69 8.45 8.87 7.21
N CYS A 70 9.02 8.26 8.25
CA CYS A 70 10.02 8.89 9.12
C CYS A 70 11.12 7.88 9.47
N ILE A 71 12.37 8.24 9.17
CA ILE A 71 13.57 7.51 9.60
C ILE A 71 14.34 8.42 10.55
N ARG A 72 14.68 7.93 11.75
CA ARG A 72 15.50 8.64 12.76
C ARG A 72 16.71 7.79 13.13
N GLY A 73 17.84 8.39 13.49
CA GLY A 73 18.98 7.68 14.10
C GLY A 73 20.35 8.16 13.63
N GLY A 74 21.37 7.31 13.82
CA GLY A 74 22.78 7.65 13.59
C GLY A 74 23.39 8.41 14.78
N LEU A 75 24.29 9.36 14.50
CA LEU A 75 24.97 10.16 15.55
C LEU A 75 24.00 11.00 16.41
N GLY A 76 22.80 11.29 15.89
CA GLY A 76 21.77 12.08 16.59
C GLY A 76 20.84 11.26 17.51
N GLY A 77 20.97 9.93 17.51
CA GLY A 77 20.17 9.02 18.34
C GLY A 77 18.65 9.10 18.09
N PRO A 78 17.81 8.66 19.05
CA PRO A 78 16.35 8.71 18.95
C PRO A 78 15.75 10.12 18.80
N SER A 79 16.52 11.14 19.20
CA SER A 79 16.21 12.57 19.07
C SER A 79 16.53 13.14 17.68
N ALA A 80 17.15 12.36 16.79
CA ALA A 80 17.42 12.80 15.43
C ALA A 80 16.12 13.23 14.72
N PRO A 81 16.16 14.26 13.86
CA PRO A 81 15.00 14.67 13.09
C PRO A 81 14.52 13.53 12.18
N CYS A 82 13.23 13.50 11.87
CA CYS A 82 12.70 12.60 10.86
C CYS A 82 13.28 12.95 9.50
N VAL A 83 13.92 11.98 8.84
CA VAL A 83 14.39 12.11 7.47
C VAL A 83 13.55 11.21 6.56
N ASN A 84 13.14 11.74 5.41
CA ASN A 84 12.41 11.03 4.37
C ASN A 84 13.12 11.21 3.02
N ASP A 85 14.35 10.70 2.95
CA ASP A 85 15.22 10.80 1.77
C ASP A 85 15.24 9.46 0.98
N PRO A 86 15.16 9.48 -0.37
CA PRO A 86 15.24 8.27 -1.20
C PRO A 86 16.47 7.40 -0.96
N SER A 87 17.65 7.99 -0.76
CA SER A 87 18.90 7.24 -0.58
C SER A 87 18.92 6.47 0.74
N ILE A 88 18.33 7.05 1.79
CA ILE A 88 18.18 6.40 3.10
C ILE A 88 17.10 5.33 3.05
N ARG A 89 15.98 5.59 2.34
CA ARG A 89 14.92 4.58 2.16
C ARG A 89 15.41 3.34 1.44
N ALA A 90 16.28 3.49 0.45
CA ALA A 90 16.87 2.35 -0.26
C ALA A 90 17.66 1.40 0.67
N GLN A 91 18.20 1.91 1.78
CA GLN A 91 18.89 1.07 2.79
C GLN A 91 17.90 0.21 3.61
N THR A 92 16.63 0.60 3.66
CA THR A 92 15.55 -0.20 4.26
C THR A 92 15.02 -1.30 3.33
N ALA A 93 15.51 -1.39 2.08
CA ALA A 93 15.08 -2.37 1.07
C ALA A 93 15.42 -3.83 1.40
N THR A 94 16.07 -4.11 2.54
CA THR A 94 16.37 -5.47 3.02
C THR A 94 15.27 -6.07 3.91
N ARG A 95 14.17 -5.34 4.13
CA ARG A 95 13.12 -5.71 5.07
C ARG A 95 12.02 -6.56 4.44
N THR A 96 11.26 -7.20 5.30
CA THR A 96 10.06 -7.97 4.97
C THR A 96 8.86 -7.37 5.70
N LEU A 97 7.77 -7.19 4.96
CA LEU A 97 6.44 -6.95 5.52
C LEU A 97 5.73 -8.31 5.58
N SER A 98 5.43 -8.77 6.79
CA SER A 98 4.56 -9.91 7.03
C SER A 98 3.15 -9.39 7.36
N TRP A 99 2.13 -10.11 6.91
CA TRP A 99 0.74 -9.73 7.16
C TRP A 99 -0.16 -10.94 7.36
N TRP A 100 -1.22 -10.74 8.13
CA TRP A 100 -2.22 -11.75 8.42
C TRP A 100 -3.62 -11.15 8.36
N ASN A 101 -4.49 -11.75 7.55
CA ASN A 101 -5.88 -11.37 7.41
C ASN A 101 -6.77 -12.32 8.24
N ASP A 102 -7.35 -11.80 9.32
CA ASP A 102 -8.21 -12.57 10.22
C ASP A 102 -9.51 -13.02 9.54
N GLY A 103 -10.01 -12.20 8.60
CA GLY A 103 -11.29 -12.42 7.93
C GLY A 103 -11.26 -13.52 6.86
N THR A 104 -10.10 -13.74 6.22
CA THR A 104 -9.90 -14.81 5.23
C THR A 104 -9.01 -15.94 5.73
N ARG A 105 -8.42 -15.81 6.92
CA ARG A 105 -7.46 -16.75 7.52
C ARG A 105 -6.29 -17.08 6.58
N TYR A 106 -5.78 -16.04 5.91
CA TYR A 106 -4.64 -16.14 5.02
C TYR A 106 -3.64 -15.03 5.34
N GLY A 107 -2.37 -15.28 5.07
CA GLY A 107 -1.29 -14.34 5.28
C GLY A 107 -0.16 -14.56 4.30
N GLY A 108 0.82 -13.67 4.35
CA GLY A 108 1.96 -13.75 3.47
C GLY A 108 3.06 -12.79 3.87
N GLU A 109 4.12 -12.81 3.08
CA GLU A 109 5.28 -11.97 3.27
C GLU A 109 5.68 -11.33 1.95
N VAL A 110 6.15 -10.09 2.00
CA VAL A 110 6.68 -9.39 0.84
C VAL A 110 7.95 -8.64 1.23
N LYS A 111 8.99 -8.78 0.40
CA LYS A 111 10.23 -8.02 0.58
C LYS A 111 10.03 -6.58 0.14
N ALA A 112 10.75 -5.67 0.78
CA ALA A 112 10.80 -4.29 0.35
C ALA A 112 11.35 -4.19 -1.08
N ARG A 113 10.77 -3.28 -1.85
CA ARG A 113 11.29 -2.86 -3.16
C ARG A 113 12.52 -1.96 -2.95
N PRO A 114 13.31 -1.70 -4.02
CA PRO A 114 14.49 -0.84 -3.93
C PRO A 114 14.23 0.59 -3.40
N ASP A 115 12.99 1.08 -3.48
CA ASP A 115 12.56 2.37 -2.93
C ASP A 115 12.13 2.30 -1.46
N GLY A 116 12.27 1.15 -0.81
CA GLY A 116 11.86 0.88 0.56
C GLY A 116 10.36 0.61 0.72
N SER A 117 9.58 0.58 -0.37
CA SER A 117 8.15 0.33 -0.30
C SER A 117 7.81 -1.17 -0.27
N PHE A 118 6.69 -1.50 0.35
CA PHE A 118 6.06 -2.81 0.30
C PHE A 118 4.74 -2.68 -0.42
N THR A 119 4.53 -3.51 -1.43
CA THR A 119 3.24 -3.57 -2.13
C THR A 119 2.81 -5.01 -2.28
N THR A 120 1.64 -5.35 -1.75
CA THR A 120 1.07 -6.70 -1.85
C THR A 120 -0.45 -6.68 -1.76
N ARG A 121 -1.09 -7.77 -2.19
CA ARG A 121 -2.54 -7.93 -2.10
C ARG A 121 -2.89 -8.64 -0.81
N ILE A 122 -3.61 -7.95 0.07
CA ILE A 122 -3.95 -8.39 1.43
C ILE A 122 -5.39 -8.87 1.54
N GLY A 123 -6.20 -8.60 0.50
CA GLY A 123 -7.63 -8.88 0.47
C GLY A 123 -8.46 -7.80 1.18
N ALA A 124 -9.71 -8.12 1.47
CA ALA A 124 -10.62 -7.27 2.24
C ALA A 124 -10.64 -7.70 3.71
N LYS A 125 -11.25 -6.89 4.60
CA LYS A 125 -11.44 -7.15 6.04
C LYS A 125 -10.22 -6.84 6.92
N LYS A 126 -10.28 -7.31 8.17
CA LYS A 126 -9.30 -7.04 9.24
C LYS A 126 -7.93 -7.67 8.95
N VAL A 127 -6.91 -6.83 8.77
CA VAL A 127 -5.53 -7.26 8.51
C VAL A 127 -4.59 -6.65 9.54
N THR A 128 -3.68 -7.47 10.07
CA THR A 128 -2.57 -7.03 10.91
C THR A 128 -1.28 -7.12 10.12
N PHE A 129 -0.46 -6.08 10.23
CA PHE A 129 0.82 -5.98 9.53
C PHE A 129 1.98 -5.97 10.52
N THR A 130 3.13 -6.47 10.10
CA THR A 130 4.38 -6.37 10.85
C THR A 130 5.53 -6.16 9.87
N VAL A 131 6.32 -5.11 10.06
CA VAL A 131 7.59 -4.92 9.34
C VAL A 131 8.75 -5.40 10.21
N GLY A 132 9.64 -6.21 9.63
CA GLY A 132 10.83 -6.74 10.29
C GLY A 132 11.81 -7.38 9.31
N GLY A 133 12.84 -8.06 9.82
CA GLY A 133 13.77 -8.83 8.99
C GLY A 133 14.90 -9.45 9.80
N PRO A 134 15.81 -10.21 9.16
CA PRO A 134 16.99 -10.74 9.83
C PRO A 134 17.78 -9.61 10.51
N GLY A 135 18.06 -9.78 11.81
CA GLY A 135 18.81 -8.80 12.62
C GLY A 135 18.05 -7.54 13.05
N THR A 136 16.75 -7.39 12.77
CA THR A 136 15.98 -6.24 13.27
C THR A 136 15.68 -6.34 14.76
N VAL A 137 15.77 -5.22 15.47
CA VAL A 137 15.25 -5.04 16.82
C VAL A 137 13.99 -4.17 16.74
N GLY A 138 12.92 -4.59 17.41
CA GLY A 138 11.62 -3.93 17.34
C GLY A 138 10.75 -4.39 16.16
N LYS A 139 9.51 -3.90 16.14
CA LYS A 139 8.47 -4.18 15.14
C LYS A 139 7.62 -2.93 14.94
N ALA A 140 7.23 -2.66 13.70
CA ALA A 140 6.17 -1.70 13.39
C ALA A 140 4.91 -2.47 13.01
N ILE A 141 3.79 -2.18 13.69
CA ILE A 141 2.53 -2.91 13.57
C ILE A 141 1.46 -1.97 13.05
N GLY A 142 0.80 -2.35 11.96
CA GLY A 142 -0.37 -1.65 11.45
C GLY A 142 -1.61 -2.52 11.59
N HIS A 143 -2.77 -1.89 11.74
CA HIS A 143 -4.06 -2.55 11.64
C HIS A 143 -4.91 -1.87 10.57
N TYR A 144 -5.58 -2.68 9.76
CA TYR A 144 -6.55 -2.23 8.77
C TYR A 144 -7.86 -2.97 9.00
N SER A 145 -8.98 -2.25 8.92
CA SER A 145 -10.32 -2.82 8.91
C SER A 145 -11.22 -2.01 7.99
N ALA A 146 -11.85 -2.67 7.04
CA ALA A 146 -12.89 -2.15 6.17
C ALA A 146 -13.93 -3.24 5.90
#